data_AF-A0A2Z6QAE9-F1
#
_entry.id   AF-A0A2Z6QAE9-F1
#
_cell.length_a   1.000
_cell.length_b   1.000
_cell.length_c   1.000
_cell.angle_alpha   90.00
_cell.angle_beta   90.00
_cell.angle_gamma   90.00
#
_symmetry.space_group_name_H-M   'P 1'
#
loop_
_entity.id
_entity.type
_entity.pdbx_description
1 polymer ?
#
loop_
_entity_poly.entity_id
_entity_poly.type
_entity_poly.pdbx_seq_one_letter_code
_entity_poly.pdbx_strand_id
1 'polypeptide(L)'
;MLTKLFWMNPKQLEAWYLYGDVILNDNTSKTNCYDMSLSLFAAIDNNMKLQIVAQALMDQEIKDTYSWILQCTLDATGPMPKVFVTDVNPGMDAAI
;
A
#
# COMPACT_ATOMS: atom_id res chain seq x y z
N MET A 1 14.95 -13.34 10.29
CA MET A 1 14.43 -13.33 8.91
C MET A 1 13.50 -12.14 8.78
N LEU A 2 13.51 -11.41 7.67
CA LEU A 2 12.63 -10.25 7.48
C LEU A 2 11.20 -10.75 7.24
N THR A 3 10.21 -10.19 7.94
CA THR A 3 8.79 -10.59 7.82
C THR A 3 7.95 -9.51 7.16
N LYS A 4 8.19 -8.24 7.51
CA LYS A 4 7.50 -7.08 6.92
C LYS A 4 8.44 -5.90 6.80
N LEU A 5 8.31 -5.13 5.72
CA LEU A 5 9.03 -3.87 5.51
C LEU A 5 8.10 -2.89 4.81
N PHE A 6 7.86 -1.73 5.41
CA PHE A 6 7.09 -0.64 4.81
C PHE A 6 8.01 0.55 4.55
N TRP A 7 7.83 1.22 3.41
CA TRP A 7 8.56 2.46 3.15
C TRP A 7 7.83 3.38 2.18
N MET A 8 8.10 4.67 2.35
CA MET A 8 7.74 5.75 1.44
C MET A 8 8.96 6.63 1.25
N ASN A 9 9.22 7.08 0.02
CA ASN A 9 10.22 8.12 -0.22
C ASN A 9 9.57 9.52 -0.15
N PRO A 10 10.34 10.62 -0.04
CA PRO A 10 9.79 11.97 0.08
C PRO A 10 8.81 12.37 -1.05
N LYS A 11 9.08 11.96 -2.30
CA LYS A 11 8.18 12.24 -3.43
C LYS A 11 6.87 11.47 -3.34
N GLN A 12 6.90 10.28 -2.75
CA GLN A 12 5.71 9.47 -2.51
C GLN A 12 4.83 10.07 -1.43
N LEU A 13 5.43 10.61 -0.36
CA LEU A 13 4.71 11.41 0.63
C LEU A 13 4.05 12.63 0.00
N GLU A 14 4.78 13.40 -0.82
CA GLU A 14 4.21 14.53 -1.56
C GLU A 14 3.04 14.11 -2.46
N ALA A 15 3.21 13.02 -3.21
CA ALA A 15 2.15 12.48 -4.06
C ALA A 15 0.95 11.99 -3.26
N TRP A 16 1.15 11.40 -2.08
CA TRP A 16 0.06 11.03 -1.17
C TRP A 16 -0.74 12.26 -0.74
N TYR A 17 -0.07 13.33 -0.32
CA TYR A 17 -0.76 14.55 0.11
C TYR A 17 -1.52 15.25 -1.01
N LEU A 18 -1.07 15.12 -2.27
CA LEU A 18 -1.71 15.75 -3.42
C LEU A 18 -2.83 14.90 -4.04
N TYR A 19 -2.67 13.58 -4.05
CA TYR A 19 -3.50 12.67 -4.86
C TYR A 19 -4.10 11.50 -4.06
N GLY A 20 -3.86 11.42 -2.75
CA GLY A 20 -4.28 10.31 -1.88
C GLY A 20 -5.78 10.26 -1.55
N ASP A 21 -6.63 11.01 -2.25
CA ASP A 21 -8.08 10.92 -2.08
C ASP A 21 -8.62 9.55 -2.54
N VAL A 22 -8.02 8.99 -3.59
CA VAL A 22 -8.36 7.68 -4.15
C VAL A 22 -7.10 6.83 -4.22
N ILE A 23 -7.09 5.71 -3.51
CA ILE A 23 -5.97 4.76 -3.47
C ILE A 23 -6.39 3.43 -4.07
N LEU A 24 -5.57 2.95 -5.00
CA LEU A 24 -5.62 1.61 -5.56
C LEU A 24 -4.57 0.76 -4.83
N ASN A 25 -4.97 -0.41 -4.33
CA ASN A 25 -4.07 -1.39 -3.79
C ASN A 25 -4.01 -2.61 -4.71
N ASP A 26 -2.79 -3.05 -4.99
CA ASP A 26 -2.51 -4.28 -5.71
C ASP A 26 -1.36 -5.04 -5.03
N ASN A 27 -1.44 -6.36 -5.04
CA ASN A 27 -0.42 -7.23 -4.46
C ASN A 27 0.24 -8.05 -5.56
N THR A 28 1.55 -7.91 -5.68
CA THR A 28 2.34 -8.77 -6.57
C THR A 28 2.94 -9.91 -5.75
N SER A 29 2.43 -11.12 -5.96
CA SER A 29 2.83 -12.27 -5.15
C SER A 29 4.20 -12.81 -5.57
N LYS A 30 5.15 -12.78 -4.63
CA LYS A 30 6.33 -13.66 -4.56
C LYS A 30 7.24 -13.70 -5.79
N THR A 31 7.32 -12.61 -6.53
CA THR A 31 8.18 -12.50 -7.73
C THR A 31 9.64 -12.12 -7.40
N ASN A 32 9.96 -11.85 -6.14
CA ASN A 32 11.31 -11.49 -5.69
C ASN A 32 12.09 -12.69 -5.13
N CYS A 33 13.41 -12.55 -4.98
CA CYS A 33 14.31 -13.60 -4.46
C CYS A 33 14.10 -13.94 -2.97
N TYR A 34 13.15 -13.29 -2.30
CA TYR A 34 12.83 -13.48 -0.89
C TYR A 34 11.51 -14.23 -0.66
N ASP A 35 10.79 -14.62 -1.73
CA ASP A 35 9.46 -15.27 -1.64
C ASP A 35 8.44 -14.43 -0.86
N MET A 36 8.57 -13.10 -0.91
CA MET A 36 7.69 -12.14 -0.25
C MET A 36 6.74 -11.50 -1.25
N SER A 37 5.50 -11.24 -0.85
CA SER A 37 4.55 -10.43 -1.61
C SER A 37 4.88 -8.95 -1.46
N LEU A 38 4.74 -8.20 -2.55
CA LEU A 38 4.89 -6.74 -2.57
C LEU A 38 3.51 -6.10 -2.72
N SER A 39 3.07 -5.41 -1.68
CA SER A 39 1.85 -4.60 -1.69
C SER A 39 2.17 -3.18 -2.17
N LEU A 40 1.44 -2.72 -3.19
CA LEU A 40 1.61 -1.42 -3.81
C LEU A 40 0.36 -0.58 -3.59
N PHE A 41 0.56 0.67 -3.16
CA PHE A 41 -0.49 1.66 -3.00
C PHE A 41 -0.26 2.70 -4.09
N ALA A 42 -1.27 2.91 -4.92
CA ALA A 42 -1.17 3.78 -6.07
C ALA A 42 -2.27 4.83 -6.11
N ALA A 43 -1.92 6.05 -6.48
CA ALA A 43 -2.83 7.15 -6.74
C ALA A 43 -2.82 7.50 -8.23
N ILE A 44 -3.83 8.23 -8.70
CA ILE A 44 -3.89 8.77 -10.06
C ILE A 44 -3.65 10.29 -9.98
N ASP A 45 -2.63 10.77 -10.68
CA ASP A 45 -2.36 12.21 -10.76
C ASP A 45 -3.28 12.94 -11.76
N ASN A 46 -3.20 14.27 -11.78
CA ASN A 46 -4.02 15.12 -12.66
C ASN A 46 -3.78 14.89 -14.16
N ASN A 47 -2.76 14.12 -14.55
CA ASN A 47 -2.46 13.75 -15.93
C ASN A 47 -2.86 12.30 -16.24
N MET A 48 -3.71 11.69 -15.40
CA MET A 48 -4.18 10.31 -15.54
C MET A 48 -3.04 9.28 -15.47
N LYS A 49 -1.95 9.60 -14.77
CA LYS A 49 -0.84 8.68 -14.58
C LYS A 49 -0.91 8.03 -13.20
N LEU A 50 -0.64 6.72 -13.19
CA LEU A 50 -0.48 5.95 -11.97
C LEU A 50 0.81 6.35 -11.26
N GLN A 51 0.71 6.69 -9.97
CA GLN A 51 1.83 7.02 -9.10
C GLN A 51 1.83 6.07 -7.92
N ILE A 52 2.93 5.34 -7.69
CA ILE A 52 3.09 4.55 -6.47
C ILE A 52 3.37 5.49 -5.31
N VAL A 53 2.48 5.53 -4.33
CA VAL A 53 2.54 6.44 -3.18
C VAL A 53 2.93 5.76 -1.88
N ALA A 54 2.82 4.43 -1.78
CA ALA A 54 3.42 3.66 -0.69
C ALA A 54 3.63 2.20 -1.12
N GLN A 55 4.50 1.50 -0.40
CA GLN A 55 4.75 0.09 -0.66
C GLN A 55 5.20 -0.66 0.59
N ALA A 56 4.91 -1.95 0.60
CA ALA A 56 5.36 -2.86 1.63
C ALA A 56 5.73 -4.24 1.08
N LEU A 57 6.80 -4.82 1.61
CA LEU A 57 7.12 -6.24 1.47
C LEU A 57 6.55 -7.00 2.67
N MET A 58 5.96 -8.15 2.39
CA MET A 58 5.27 -8.98 3.36
C MET A 58 5.44 -10.46 3.06
N ASP A 59 5.72 -11.25 4.09
CA ASP A 59 5.82 -12.71 3.99
C ASP A 59 4.45 -13.40 3.91
N GLN A 60 3.39 -12.75 4.39
CA GLN A 60 2.04 -13.31 4.46
C GLN A 60 0.96 -12.31 4.04
N GLU A 61 0.04 -12.77 3.18
CA GLU A 61 -1.16 -12.04 2.73
C GLU A 61 -2.35 -12.29 3.67
N ILE A 62 -2.23 -11.87 4.93
CA ILE A 62 -3.26 -12.04 5.96
C ILE A 62 -3.68 -10.70 6.55
N LYS A 63 -4.87 -10.66 7.14
CA LYS A 63 -5.45 -9.47 7.79
C LYS A 63 -4.45 -8.70 8.64
N ASP A 64 -3.79 -9.37 9.59
CA ASP A 64 -2.87 -8.71 10.53
C ASP A 64 -1.67 -8.04 9.83
N THR A 65 -1.26 -8.55 8.67
CA THR A 65 -0.21 -7.93 7.87
C THR A 65 -0.73 -6.71 7.13
N TYR A 66 -1.93 -6.77 6.56
CA TYR A 66 -2.54 -5.61 5.91
C TYR A 66 -2.92 -4.51 6.90
N SER A 67 -3.50 -4.84 8.05
CA SER A 67 -3.77 -3.87 9.12
C SER A 67 -2.50 -3.16 9.58
N TRP A 68 -1.37 -3.87 9.64
CA TRP A 68 -0.08 -3.26 9.95
C TRP A 68 0.37 -2.27 8.86
N ILE A 69 0.26 -2.62 7.57
CA ILE A 69 0.61 -1.71 6.46
C ILE A 69 -0.28 -0.47 6.45
N LEU A 70 -1.58 -0.64 6.67
CA LEU A 70 -2.56 0.46 6.75
C LEU A 70 -2.22 1.39 7.93
N GLN A 71 -1.85 0.83 9.10
CA GLN A 71 -1.41 1.62 10.24
C GLN A 71 -0.11 2.37 9.97
N CYS A 72 0.90 1.73 9.36
CA CYS A 72 2.14 2.41 8.98
C CYS A 72 1.88 3.57 8.00
N THR A 73 0.92 3.38 7.09
CA THR A 73 0.51 4.42 6.16
C THR A 73 -0.13 5.59 6.91
N LEU A 74 -1.09 5.33 7.79
CA LEU A 74 -1.72 6.31 8.68
C LEU A 74 -0.68 7.10 9.51
N ASP A 75 0.28 6.41 10.11
CA ASP A 75 1.32 7.04 10.92
C ASP A 75 2.22 7.97 10.08
N ALA A 76 2.46 7.62 8.81
CA ALA A 76 3.31 8.40 7.91
C ALA A 76 2.59 9.58 7.25
N THR A 77 1.27 9.46 7.01
CA THR A 77 0.54 10.41 6.16
C THR A 77 -0.58 11.15 6.87
N GLY A 78 -1.09 10.66 7.99
CA GLY A 78 -2.25 11.23 8.68
C GLY A 78 -3.57 10.65 8.19
N PRO A 79 -4.39 11.39 7.40
CA PRO A 79 -5.73 10.94 7.06
C PRO A 79 -5.75 9.72 6.12
N MET A 80 -6.78 8.88 6.29
CA MET A 80 -7.12 7.82 5.35
C MET A 80 -7.64 8.38 4.02
N PRO A 81 -7.45 7.64 2.92
CA PRO A 81 -8.08 7.96 1.64
C PRO A 81 -9.60 7.92 1.75
N LYS A 82 -10.28 8.71 0.91
CA LYS A 82 -11.76 8.71 0.84
C LYS A 82 -12.28 7.45 0.15
N VAL A 83 -11.52 6.93 -0.80
CA VAL A 83 -11.83 5.72 -1.55
C VAL A 83 -10.60 4.83 -1.57
N PHE A 84 -10.78 3.58 -1.13
CA PHE A 84 -9.76 2.54 -1.21
C PHE A 84 -10.28 1.42 -2.12
N VAL A 85 -9.56 1.13 -3.19
CA VAL A 85 -9.93 0.11 -4.18
C VAL A 85 -8.90 -1.00 -4.13
N THR A 86 -9.35 -2.24 -4.04
CA THR A 86 -8.49 -3.43 -3.97
C THR A 86 -9.05 -4.52 -4.89
N ASP A 87 -8.22 -5.51 -5.23
CA ASP A 87 -8.59 -6.71 -6.00
C ASP A 87 -9.43 -7.72 -5.19
N VAL A 88 -9.97 -7.30 -4.03
CA VAL A 88 -10.76 -8.13 -3.10
C VAL A 88 -9.90 -9.24 -2.49
N ASN A 89 -8.61 -8.97 -2.24
CA ASN A 89 -7.78 -9.86 -1.44
C ASN A 89 -8.45 -10.11 -0.08
N PRO A 90 -8.71 -11.36 0.34
CA PRO A 90 -9.45 -11.65 1.58
C PRO A 90 -8.79 -11.09 2.84
N GLY A 91 -7.45 -11.00 2.86
CA GLY A 91 -6.71 -10.40 3.96
C GLY A 91 -6.88 -8.89 3.99
N MET A 92 -6.83 -8.22 2.84
CA MET A 92 -7.02 -6.77 2.74
C MET A 92 -8.46 -6.38 3.04
N ASP A 93 -9.44 -7.09 2.47
CA ASP A 93 -10.88 -6.86 2.69
C ASP A 93 -11.26 -6.98 4.17
N ALA A 94 -10.63 -7.90 4.91
CA ALA A 94 -10.85 -8.04 6.35
C ALA A 94 -10.13 -6.98 7.21
N ALA A 95 -9.24 -6.19 6.62
CA ALA A 95 -8.39 -5.20 7.30
C ALA A 95 -8.87 -3.75 7.11
N ILE A 96 -9.60 -3.46 6.03
CA ILE A 96 -10.24 -2.15 5.74
C ILE A 96 -11.64 -2.06 6.34
#